data_AF-A0A958M947-F1
#
_entry.id   AF-A0A958M947-F1
#
_cell.length_a   1.000
_cell.length_b   1.000
_cell.length_c   1.000
_cell.angle_alpha   90.00
_cell.angle_beta   90.00
_cell.angle_gamma   90.00
#
_symmetry.space_group_name_H-M   'P 1'
#
loop_
_entity.id
_entity.type
_entity.pdbx_description
1 polymer ?
#
loop_
_entity_poly.entity_id
_entity_poly.type
_entity_poly.pdbx_seq_one_letter_code
_entity_poly.pdbx_strand_id
1 'polypeptide(L)'
;MTKLTIPTAKKATVFNALKTANTAFNMIYRGEREDRQAIHTVYGGANLFKYNTAQALSDIALQSLMQYAPNFAEFGSAFQLKGHEYLPSGESEQQALAAALDQLPDEALKQHPAGFSYRIYKKVIAKLKKEGVEDFRIDFEDGYGNRPDEEEDQTAVSAAREVARGMAENTLPPFIGIRIKPFTEELKE
;
A
#
# COMPACT_ATOMS: atom_id res chain seq x y z
N MET A 1 -14.01 -13.84 46.96
CA MET A 1 -13.78 -13.54 45.53
C MET A 1 -12.98 -12.26 45.41
N THR A 2 -11.81 -12.30 44.80
CA THR A 2 -10.96 -11.12 44.58
C THR A 2 -11.63 -10.24 43.52
N LYS A 3 -11.94 -8.99 43.87
CA LYS A 3 -12.63 -8.07 42.97
C LYS A 3 -11.62 -7.51 41.97
N LEU A 4 -11.72 -7.90 40.69
CA LEU A 4 -10.80 -7.52 39.61
C LEU A 4 -11.08 -6.11 39.03
N THR A 5 -12.01 -5.35 39.61
CA THR A 5 -12.42 -4.03 39.12
C THR A 5 -11.92 -2.92 40.03
N ILE A 6 -11.36 -1.86 39.42
CA ILE A 6 -10.94 -0.65 40.13
C ILE A 6 -12.19 0.03 40.72
N PRO A 7 -12.25 0.25 42.05
CA PRO A 7 -13.37 0.95 42.68
C PRO A 7 -13.56 2.35 42.10
N THR A 8 -14.82 2.77 41.89
CA THR A 8 -15.15 4.09 41.31
C THR A 8 -14.46 5.23 42.03
N ALA A 9 -14.39 5.18 43.36
CA ALA A 9 -13.72 6.18 44.20
C ALA A 9 -12.20 6.30 43.95
N LYS A 10 -11.56 5.28 43.36
CA LYS A 10 -10.13 5.27 43.05
C LYS A 10 -9.81 5.57 41.58
N LYS A 11 -10.81 5.59 40.69
CA LYS A 11 -10.59 5.78 39.24
C LYS A 11 -9.94 7.11 38.92
N ALA A 12 -10.39 8.20 39.54
CA ALA A 12 -9.86 9.54 39.27
C ALA A 12 -8.36 9.63 39.58
N THR A 13 -7.93 9.12 40.74
CA THR A 13 -6.52 9.11 41.14
C THR A 13 -5.67 8.26 40.20
N VAL A 14 -6.14 7.06 39.84
CA VAL A 14 -5.44 6.17 38.90
C VAL A 14 -5.34 6.80 37.51
N PHE A 15 -6.42 7.37 36.99
CA PHE A 15 -6.44 7.99 35.66
C PHE A 15 -5.59 9.27 35.61
N ASN A 16 -5.53 10.05 36.68
CA ASN A 16 -4.65 11.22 36.74
C ASN A 16 -3.16 10.82 36.71
N ALA A 17 -2.78 9.80 37.46
CA ALA A 17 -1.41 9.26 37.41
C ALA A 17 -1.09 8.67 36.02
N LEU A 18 -2.04 7.92 35.44
CA LEU A 18 -1.90 7.35 34.10
C LEU A 18 -1.81 8.44 33.03
N LYS A 19 -2.57 9.54 33.16
CA LYS A 19 -2.54 10.66 32.22
C LYS A 19 -1.14 11.26 32.08
N THR A 20 -0.40 11.43 33.18
CA THR A 20 0.98 11.93 33.15
C THR A 20 1.88 11.00 32.35
N ALA A 21 1.84 9.69 32.63
CA ALA A 21 2.63 8.69 31.90
C ALA A 21 2.25 8.62 30.42
N ASN A 22 0.94 8.58 30.10
CA ASN A 22 0.44 8.55 28.73
C ASN A 22 0.81 9.83 27.95
N THR A 23 0.77 11.00 28.59
CA THR A 23 1.12 12.27 27.93
C THR A 23 2.61 12.31 27.60
N ALA A 24 3.47 11.86 28.51
CA ALA A 24 4.91 11.74 28.24
C ALA A 24 5.19 10.70 27.15
N PHE A 25 4.53 9.54 27.20
CA PHE A 25 4.63 8.51 26.16
C PHE A 25 4.20 9.05 24.79
N ASN A 26 3.07 9.75 24.69
CA ASN A 26 2.55 10.31 23.44
C ASN A 26 3.44 11.41 22.84
N MET A 27 4.26 12.09 23.65
CA MET A 27 5.23 13.05 23.12
C MET A 27 6.36 12.36 22.35
N ILE A 28 6.77 11.17 22.79
CA ILE A 28 7.86 10.37 22.20
C ILE A 28 7.31 9.49 21.08
N TYR A 29 6.20 8.80 21.34
CA TYR A 29 5.51 7.90 20.44
C TYR A 29 4.14 8.48 20.15
N ARG A 30 4.05 9.35 19.13
CA ARG A 30 2.81 10.06 18.76
C ARG A 30 1.67 9.14 18.28
N GLY A 31 1.93 7.83 18.22
CA GLY A 31 0.99 6.84 17.74
C GLY A 31 0.81 6.92 16.22
N GLU A 32 -0.22 6.23 15.75
CA GLU A 32 -0.64 6.27 14.36
C GLU A 32 -1.04 7.70 13.97
N ARG A 33 -0.53 8.16 12.84
CA ARG A 33 -0.96 9.45 12.29
C ARG A 33 -2.36 9.27 11.71
N GLU A 34 -3.22 10.27 11.92
CA GLU A 34 -4.54 10.34 11.26
C GLU A 34 -4.43 10.67 9.76
N ASP A 35 -3.24 11.01 9.28
CA ASP A 35 -2.97 11.22 7.85
C ASP A 35 -2.82 9.89 7.10
N ARG A 36 -2.61 9.98 5.79
CA ARG A 36 -2.56 8.82 4.91
C ARG A 36 -1.49 7.83 5.40
N GLN A 37 -1.89 6.57 5.47
CA GLN A 37 -0.99 5.44 5.68
C GLN A 37 -0.89 4.60 4.41
N ALA A 38 0.27 3.97 4.20
CA ALA A 38 0.44 3.07 3.07
C ALA A 38 -0.37 1.78 3.29
N ILE A 39 -1.17 1.41 2.30
CA ILE A 39 -1.91 0.13 2.31
C ILE A 39 -1.06 -0.99 1.66
N HIS A 40 -0.21 -0.63 0.69
CA HIS A 40 0.62 -1.58 -0.05
C HIS A 40 2.10 -1.24 0.11
N THR A 41 2.80 -2.08 0.87
CA THR A 41 4.24 -2.03 1.08
C THR A 41 4.95 -3.16 0.34
N VAL A 42 6.02 -2.84 -0.36
CA VAL A 42 6.92 -3.80 -1.00
C VAL A 42 8.29 -3.75 -0.32
N TYR A 43 8.83 -4.92 0.00
CA TYR A 43 10.22 -5.09 0.40
C TYR A 43 11.00 -5.60 -0.82
N GLY A 44 12.12 -4.95 -1.14
CA GLY A 44 12.98 -5.36 -2.25
C GLY A 44 14.44 -5.20 -1.88
N GLY A 45 15.24 -6.22 -2.22
CA GLY A 45 16.67 -6.26 -1.91
C GLY A 45 17.41 -5.00 -2.35
N ALA A 46 18.27 -4.49 -1.47
CA ALA A 46 18.98 -3.23 -1.66
C ALA A 46 19.83 -3.20 -2.94
N ASN A 47 20.41 -4.35 -3.33
CA ASN A 47 21.16 -4.53 -4.57
C ASN A 47 20.31 -4.32 -5.84
N LEU A 48 18.98 -4.50 -5.76
CA LEU A 48 18.07 -4.39 -6.89
C LEU A 48 17.35 -3.04 -6.92
N PHE A 49 17.49 -2.22 -5.89
CA PHE A 49 16.78 -0.95 -5.79
C PHE A 49 17.25 0.03 -6.88
N LYS A 50 16.27 0.66 -7.53
CA LYS A 50 16.45 1.75 -8.50
C LYS A 50 15.45 2.86 -8.23
N TYR A 51 15.82 4.07 -8.63
CA TYR A 51 15.01 5.28 -8.49
C TYR A 51 13.56 5.14 -8.99
N ASN A 52 13.31 4.25 -9.96
CA ASN A 52 12.00 4.02 -10.58
C ASN A 52 11.41 2.62 -10.34
N THR A 53 11.92 1.82 -9.40
CA THR A 53 11.45 0.44 -9.16
C THR A 53 9.94 0.38 -8.87
N ALA A 54 9.41 1.31 -8.06
CA ALA A 54 7.99 1.36 -7.73
C ALA A 54 7.10 1.59 -8.96
N GLN A 55 7.53 2.46 -9.88
CA GLN A 55 6.83 2.70 -11.14
C GLN A 55 6.88 1.46 -12.04
N ALA A 56 8.06 0.83 -12.17
CA ALA A 56 8.22 -0.38 -12.97
C ALA A 56 7.32 -1.53 -12.49
N LEU A 57 7.22 -1.73 -11.18
CA LEU A 57 6.29 -2.71 -10.59
C LEU A 57 4.82 -2.35 -10.86
N SER A 58 4.48 -1.06 -10.79
CA SER A 58 3.13 -0.56 -11.09
C SER A 58 2.75 -0.80 -12.55
N ASP A 59 3.68 -0.60 -13.49
CA ASP A 59 3.48 -0.84 -14.92
C ASP A 59 3.26 -2.33 -15.21
N ILE A 60 4.06 -3.21 -14.60
CA ILE A 60 3.90 -4.68 -14.71
C ILE A 60 2.52 -5.10 -14.17
N ALA A 61 2.12 -4.57 -13.02
CA ALA A 61 0.81 -4.87 -12.43
C ALA A 61 -0.34 -4.41 -13.33
N LEU A 62 -0.23 -3.21 -13.94
CA LEU A 62 -1.21 -2.69 -14.88
C LEU A 62 -1.31 -3.57 -16.14
N GLN A 63 -0.17 -3.97 -16.71
CA GLN A 63 -0.13 -4.87 -17.87
C GLN A 63 -0.78 -6.22 -17.56
N SER A 64 -0.49 -6.80 -16.40
CA SER A 64 -1.11 -8.05 -15.94
C SER A 64 -2.63 -7.90 -15.81
N LEU A 65 -3.10 -6.80 -15.19
CA LEU A 65 -4.52 -6.53 -15.08
C LEU A 65 -5.19 -6.40 -16.47
N MET A 66 -4.57 -5.68 -17.40
CA MET A 66 -5.09 -5.51 -18.76
C MET A 66 -5.13 -6.83 -19.54
N GLN A 67 -4.18 -7.74 -19.28
CA GLN A 67 -4.13 -9.04 -19.93
C GLN A 67 -5.24 -9.98 -19.47
N TYR A 68 -5.52 -10.02 -18.16
CA TYR A 68 -6.41 -11.01 -17.56
C TYR A 68 -7.80 -10.48 -17.20
N ALA A 69 -7.96 -9.16 -17.08
CA ALA A 69 -9.23 -8.49 -16.83
C ALA A 69 -9.29 -7.16 -17.61
N PRO A 70 -9.39 -7.22 -18.95
CA PRO A 70 -9.23 -6.07 -19.84
C PRO A 70 -10.31 -4.99 -19.69
N ASN A 71 -11.42 -5.30 -19.02
CA ASN A 71 -12.52 -4.38 -18.81
C ASN A 71 -13.25 -4.67 -17.49
N PHE A 72 -14.17 -3.77 -17.12
CA PHE A 72 -14.90 -3.87 -15.86
C PHE A 72 -15.85 -5.08 -15.77
N ALA A 73 -16.29 -5.63 -16.90
CA ALA A 73 -17.18 -6.78 -16.93
C ALA A 73 -16.41 -8.06 -16.58
N GLU A 74 -15.29 -8.31 -17.26
CA GLU A 74 -14.38 -9.41 -16.95
C GLU A 74 -13.83 -9.30 -15.53
N PHE A 75 -13.40 -8.10 -15.12
CA PHE A 75 -12.95 -7.82 -13.76
C PHE A 75 -14.05 -8.10 -12.72
N GLY A 76 -15.26 -7.57 -12.94
CA GLY A 76 -16.39 -7.75 -12.04
C GLY A 76 -16.80 -9.21 -11.89
N SER A 77 -16.79 -9.96 -12.99
CA SER A 77 -17.09 -11.39 -13.01
C SER A 77 -16.01 -12.22 -12.31
N ALA A 78 -14.73 -11.95 -12.58
CA ALA A 78 -13.61 -12.67 -11.96
C ALA A 78 -13.59 -12.53 -10.43
N PHE A 79 -13.92 -11.35 -9.91
CA PHE A 79 -13.97 -11.06 -8.48
C PHE A 79 -15.35 -11.25 -7.84
N GLN A 80 -16.36 -11.70 -8.60
CA GLN A 80 -17.75 -11.86 -8.15
C GLN A 80 -18.27 -10.60 -7.43
N LEU A 81 -18.00 -9.44 -8.01
CA LEU A 81 -18.41 -8.16 -7.44
C LEU A 81 -19.93 -7.99 -7.51
N LYS A 82 -20.50 -7.16 -6.63
CA LYS A 82 -21.95 -6.90 -6.60
C LYS A 82 -22.50 -6.58 -7.99
N GLY A 83 -23.49 -7.36 -8.43
CA GLY A 83 -24.17 -7.20 -9.72
C GLY A 83 -23.44 -7.88 -10.89
N HIS A 84 -22.45 -8.74 -10.62
CA HIS A 84 -21.71 -9.45 -11.65
C HIS A 84 -22.59 -10.39 -12.50
N GLU A 85 -23.72 -10.83 -11.96
CA GLU A 85 -24.69 -11.71 -12.63
C GLU A 85 -25.35 -11.05 -13.84
N TYR A 86 -25.29 -9.71 -13.91
CA TYR A 86 -25.84 -8.90 -15.00
C TYR A 86 -24.77 -8.37 -15.96
N LEU A 87 -23.51 -8.77 -15.80
CA LEU A 87 -22.42 -8.35 -16.67
C LEU A 87 -22.44 -9.19 -17.96
N PRO A 88 -22.38 -8.54 -19.13
CA PRO A 88 -22.33 -9.26 -20.40
C PRO A 88 -20.97 -9.94 -20.58
N SER A 89 -20.95 -11.05 -21.31
CA SER A 89 -19.73 -11.75 -21.72
C SER A 89 -19.30 -11.43 -23.16
N GLY A 90 -20.19 -10.86 -23.98
CA GLY A 90 -19.87 -10.49 -25.35
C GLY A 90 -19.10 -9.16 -25.43
N GLU A 91 -17.99 -9.12 -26.17
CA GLU A 91 -17.13 -7.93 -26.27
C GLU A 91 -17.90 -6.67 -26.71
N SER A 92 -18.73 -6.77 -27.75
CA SER A 92 -19.51 -5.62 -28.23
C SER A 92 -20.54 -5.13 -27.21
N GLU A 93 -21.13 -6.04 -26.42
CA GLU A 93 -22.08 -5.70 -25.35
C GLU A 93 -21.35 -5.03 -24.18
N GLN A 94 -20.18 -5.53 -23.81
CA GLN A 94 -19.31 -4.94 -22.78
C GLN A 94 -18.90 -3.51 -23.16
N GLN A 95 -18.52 -3.29 -24.43
CA GLN A 95 -18.16 -1.96 -24.94
C GLN A 95 -19.35 -1.00 -24.95
N ALA A 96 -20.52 -1.45 -25.43
CA ALA A 96 -21.73 -0.64 -25.43
C ALA A 96 -22.17 -0.28 -24.00
N LEU A 97 -22.08 -1.23 -23.06
CA LEU A 97 -22.38 -1.00 -21.66
C LEU A 97 -21.37 -0.02 -21.04
N ALA A 98 -20.07 -0.14 -21.31
CA ALA A 98 -19.07 0.81 -20.84
C ALA A 98 -19.42 2.25 -21.28
N ALA A 99 -19.73 2.43 -22.57
CA ALA A 99 -20.08 3.73 -23.14
C ALA A 99 -21.35 4.32 -22.51
N ALA A 100 -22.35 3.49 -22.25
CA ALA A 100 -23.56 3.91 -21.55
C ALA A 100 -23.27 4.34 -20.10
N LEU A 101 -22.45 3.58 -19.37
CA LEU A 101 -22.08 3.87 -17.99
C LEU A 101 -21.24 5.15 -17.85
N ASP A 102 -20.38 5.47 -18.83
CA ASP A 102 -19.60 6.71 -18.86
C ASP A 102 -20.47 7.98 -18.91
N GLN A 103 -21.70 7.88 -19.43
CA GLN A 103 -22.63 9.01 -19.54
C GLN A 103 -23.57 9.15 -18.34
N LEU A 104 -23.58 8.18 -17.41
CA LEU A 104 -24.48 8.22 -16.26
C LEU A 104 -23.96 9.19 -15.19
N PRO A 105 -24.85 9.97 -14.54
CA PRO A 105 -24.48 10.70 -13.34
C PRO A 105 -24.14 9.72 -12.21
N ASP A 106 -23.29 10.16 -11.27
CA ASP A 106 -22.77 9.31 -10.17
C ASP A 106 -23.87 8.59 -9.37
N GLU A 107 -24.99 9.25 -9.10
CA GLU A 107 -26.10 8.63 -8.36
C GLU A 107 -26.79 7.51 -9.16
N ALA A 108 -26.96 7.68 -10.48
CA ALA A 108 -27.50 6.62 -11.33
C ALA A 108 -26.51 5.46 -11.45
N LEU A 109 -25.21 5.77 -11.56
CA LEU A 109 -24.15 4.76 -11.61
C LEU A 109 -24.10 3.91 -10.33
N LYS A 110 -24.36 4.49 -9.14
CA LYS A 110 -24.42 3.73 -7.87
C LYS A 110 -25.56 2.71 -7.84
N GLN A 111 -26.68 3.01 -8.50
CA GLN A 111 -27.87 2.15 -8.53
C GLN A 111 -27.84 1.14 -9.68
N HIS A 112 -27.04 1.40 -10.72
CA HIS A 112 -26.93 0.50 -11.86
C HIS A 112 -26.28 -0.85 -11.44
N PRO A 113 -26.80 -2.02 -11.88
CA PRO A 113 -26.24 -3.34 -11.52
C PRO A 113 -24.74 -3.48 -11.81
N ALA A 114 -24.32 -3.05 -13.00
CA ALA A 114 -22.91 -3.05 -13.40
C ALA A 114 -22.05 -1.91 -12.80
N GLY A 115 -22.67 -0.94 -12.13
CA GLY A 115 -22.02 0.31 -11.75
C GLY A 115 -20.97 0.14 -10.65
N PHE A 116 -21.12 -0.87 -9.78
CA PHE A 116 -20.12 -1.17 -8.76
C PHE A 116 -18.81 -1.66 -9.42
N SER A 117 -18.87 -2.70 -10.26
CA SER A 117 -17.71 -3.22 -10.99
C SER A 117 -17.05 -2.15 -11.85
N TYR A 118 -17.84 -1.35 -12.56
CA TYR A 118 -17.36 -0.24 -13.37
C TYR A 118 -16.54 0.79 -12.57
N ARG A 119 -17.06 1.23 -11.42
CA ARG A 119 -16.39 2.21 -10.56
C ARG A 119 -15.12 1.64 -9.93
N ILE A 120 -15.17 0.40 -9.44
CA ILE A 120 -14.01 -0.24 -8.82
C ILE A 120 -12.91 -0.45 -9.87
N TYR A 121 -13.25 -0.96 -11.05
CA TYR A 121 -12.29 -1.15 -12.13
C TYR A 121 -11.56 0.15 -12.51
N LYS A 122 -12.31 1.25 -12.73
CA LYS A 122 -11.69 2.57 -13.01
C LYS A 122 -10.78 3.04 -11.87
N LYS A 123 -11.16 2.79 -10.61
CA LYS A 123 -10.33 3.14 -9.44
C LYS A 123 -9.07 2.30 -9.36
N VAL A 124 -9.15 1.00 -9.62
CA VAL A 124 -7.98 0.10 -9.65
C VAL A 124 -7.01 0.53 -10.75
N ILE A 125 -7.50 0.75 -11.98
CA ILE A 125 -6.68 1.26 -13.09
C ILE A 125 -6.03 2.60 -12.73
N ALA A 126 -6.79 3.54 -12.16
CA ALA A 126 -6.25 4.83 -11.75
C ALA A 126 -5.20 4.70 -10.63
N LYS A 127 -5.39 3.75 -9.71
CA LYS A 127 -4.42 3.47 -8.63
C LYS A 127 -3.13 2.89 -9.19
N LEU A 128 -3.21 1.84 -10.03
CA LEU A 128 -2.03 1.24 -10.64
C LEU A 128 -1.25 2.22 -11.52
N LYS A 129 -1.94 3.12 -12.24
CA LYS A 129 -1.29 4.15 -13.07
C LYS A 129 -0.55 5.22 -12.27
N LYS A 130 -1.00 5.53 -11.06
CA LYS A 130 -0.45 6.64 -10.25
C LYS A 130 0.48 6.16 -9.15
N GLU A 131 0.10 5.10 -8.45
CA GLU A 131 0.68 4.67 -7.19
C GLU A 131 0.35 3.18 -6.94
N GLY A 132 0.82 2.28 -7.81
CA GLY A 132 0.61 0.84 -7.62
C GLY A 132 1.33 0.30 -6.38
N VAL A 133 2.50 0.85 -6.08
CA VAL A 133 3.23 0.66 -4.81
C VAL A 133 3.20 1.97 -4.03
N GLU A 134 2.72 1.94 -2.80
CA GLU A 134 2.62 3.13 -1.95
C GLU A 134 3.84 3.31 -1.06
N ASP A 135 4.44 2.20 -0.65
CA ASP A 135 5.58 2.17 0.25
C ASP A 135 6.62 1.16 -0.23
N PHE A 136 7.87 1.60 -0.33
CA PHE A 136 8.99 0.72 -0.69
C PHE A 136 10.04 0.69 0.41
N ARG A 137 10.36 -0.52 0.88
CA ARG A 137 11.40 -0.78 1.87
C ARG A 137 12.61 -1.37 1.17
N ILE A 138 13.68 -0.57 1.13
CA ILE A 138 14.98 -1.00 0.66
C ILE A 138 15.52 -1.97 1.70
N ASP A 139 15.54 -3.24 1.33
CA ASP A 139 15.79 -4.34 2.26
C ASP A 139 17.26 -4.71 2.25
N PHE A 140 17.95 -4.51 3.38
CA PHE A 140 19.31 -4.98 3.63
C PHE A 140 19.34 -6.29 4.44
N GLU A 141 18.18 -6.89 4.74
CA GLU A 141 18.06 -8.16 5.45
C GLU A 141 17.89 -9.33 4.46
N ASP A 142 16.78 -10.06 4.51
CA ASP A 142 16.57 -11.29 3.74
C ASP A 142 16.48 -11.05 2.23
N GLY A 143 15.90 -9.92 1.81
CA GLY A 143 15.82 -9.53 0.41
C GLY A 143 17.17 -9.23 -0.25
N TYR A 144 18.17 -8.82 0.54
CA TYR A 144 19.55 -8.57 0.10
C TYR A 144 20.45 -9.82 0.24
N GLY A 145 20.19 -10.58 1.31
CA GLY A 145 20.97 -11.74 1.72
C GLY A 145 22.26 -11.34 2.45
N ASN A 146 23.02 -12.35 2.87
CA ASN A 146 24.28 -12.15 3.60
C ASN A 146 25.40 -11.74 2.64
N ARG A 147 25.92 -10.51 2.81
CA ARG A 147 27.04 -9.95 2.06
C ARG A 147 28.15 -9.47 3.01
N PRO A 148 29.41 -9.42 2.56
CA PRO A 148 30.47 -8.77 3.32
C PRO A 148 30.18 -7.27 3.53
N ASP A 149 30.64 -6.71 4.65
CA ASP A 149 30.47 -5.29 5.00
C ASP A 149 30.85 -4.33 3.88
N GLU A 150 31.97 -4.58 3.20
CA GLU A 150 32.42 -3.71 2.10
C GLU A 150 31.41 -3.69 0.93
N GLU A 151 30.77 -4.83 0.62
CA GLU A 151 29.74 -4.90 -0.43
C GLU A 151 28.44 -4.22 0.04
N GLU A 152 28.09 -4.37 1.32
CA GLU A 152 26.94 -3.72 1.93
C GLU A 152 27.09 -2.20 1.95
N ASP A 153 28.25 -1.69 2.35
CA ASP A 153 28.60 -0.26 2.34
C ASP A 153 28.50 0.34 0.94
N GLN A 154 29.04 -0.35 -0.06
CA GLN A 154 28.93 0.07 -1.46
C GLN A 154 27.46 0.09 -1.91
N THR A 155 26.67 -0.89 -1.49
CA THR A 155 25.24 -0.97 -1.79
C THR A 155 24.46 0.14 -1.10
N ALA A 156 24.79 0.48 0.16
CA ALA A 156 24.19 1.59 0.88
C ALA A 156 24.42 2.92 0.17
N VAL A 157 25.66 3.18 -0.29
CA VAL A 157 25.98 4.37 -1.09
C VAL A 157 25.22 4.37 -2.42
N SER A 158 25.13 3.23 -3.10
CA SER A 158 24.40 3.10 -4.37
C SER A 158 22.90 3.36 -4.18
N ALA A 159 22.27 2.73 -3.18
CA ALA A 159 20.87 2.92 -2.84
C ALA A 159 20.57 4.37 -2.47
N ALA A 160 21.42 5.02 -1.68
CA ALA A 160 21.28 6.43 -1.33
C ALA A 160 21.30 7.35 -2.58
N ARG A 161 22.18 7.07 -3.55
CA ARG A 161 22.21 7.80 -4.83
C ARG A 161 20.95 7.58 -5.66
N GLU A 162 20.42 6.36 -5.71
CA GLU A 162 19.17 6.03 -6.39
C GLU A 162 17.97 6.71 -5.72
N VAL A 163 17.93 6.78 -4.38
CA VAL A 163 16.92 7.54 -3.64
C VAL A 163 17.01 9.03 -3.98
N ALA A 164 18.21 9.62 -3.92
CA ALA A 164 18.42 11.03 -4.25
C ALA A 164 17.97 11.36 -5.68
N ARG A 165 18.29 10.47 -6.63
CA ARG A 165 17.82 10.56 -8.02
C ARG A 165 16.30 10.49 -8.09
N GLY A 166 15.68 9.52 -7.42
CA GLY A 166 14.22 9.36 -7.45
C GLY A 166 13.48 10.54 -6.83
N MET A 167 14.04 11.18 -5.81
CA MET A 167 13.52 12.44 -5.26
C MET A 167 13.58 13.57 -6.30
N ALA A 168 14.70 13.69 -7.02
CA ALA A 168 14.87 14.71 -8.05
C ALA A 168 13.92 14.50 -9.26
N GLU A 169 13.69 13.24 -9.64
CA GLU A 169 12.85 12.87 -10.77
C GLU A 169 11.36 12.64 -10.40
N ASN A 170 11.01 12.73 -9.10
CA ASN A 170 9.66 12.44 -8.58
C ASN A 170 9.15 11.03 -8.95
N THR A 171 10.03 10.03 -8.90
CA THR A 171 9.72 8.63 -9.24
C THR A 171 9.59 7.71 -8.03
N LEU A 172 9.89 8.21 -6.84
CA LEU A 172 9.73 7.45 -5.61
C LEU A 172 8.25 7.30 -5.22
N PRO A 173 7.89 6.19 -4.55
CA PRO A 173 6.58 6.07 -3.94
C PRO A 173 6.39 7.09 -2.80
N PRO A 174 5.14 7.39 -2.41
CA PRO A 174 4.84 8.34 -1.33
C PRO A 174 5.55 8.03 0.00
N PHE A 175 5.82 6.75 0.26
CA PHE A 175 6.57 6.30 1.43
C PHE A 175 7.78 5.49 0.99
N ILE A 176 8.93 5.76 1.61
CA ILE A 176 10.15 5.00 1.38
C ILE A 176 10.88 4.83 2.71
N GLY A 177 11.57 3.71 2.88
CA GLY A 177 12.47 3.53 4.01
C GLY A 177 13.41 2.37 3.82
N ILE A 178 14.15 2.07 4.88
CA ILE A 178 15.13 0.97 4.91
C ILE A 178 14.64 -0.10 5.89
N ARG A 179 14.91 -1.36 5.55
CA ARG A 179 14.91 -2.47 6.50
C ARG A 179 16.36 -2.89 6.70
N ILE A 180 16.82 -2.82 7.94
CA ILE A 180 18.20 -3.17 8.31
C ILE A 180 18.24 -4.58 8.88
N LYS A 181 19.41 -5.23 8.81
CA LYS A 181 19.67 -6.46 9.54
C LYS A 181 19.43 -6.25 11.04
N PRO A 182 18.87 -7.24 11.75
CA PRO A 182 18.79 -7.17 13.19
C PRO A 182 20.17 -7.33 13.83
N PHE A 183 20.37 -6.76 15.02
CA PHE A 183 21.61 -6.90 15.80
C PHE A 183 21.68 -8.24 16.55
N THR A 184 21.42 -9.36 15.86
CA THR A 184 21.58 -10.70 16.43
C THR A 184 23.05 -11.11 16.44
N GLU A 185 23.41 -12.12 17.24
CA GLU A 185 24.80 -12.57 17.37
C GLU A 185 25.40 -13.02 16.04
N GLU A 186 24.57 -13.55 15.14
CA GLU A 186 24.97 -14.02 13.82
C GLU A 186 25.15 -12.90 12.78
N LEU A 187 24.62 -11.70 13.04
CA LEU A 187 24.51 -10.60 12.05
C LEU A 187 25.04 -9.26 12.57
N LYS A 188 25.62 -9.22 13.78
CA LYS A 188 26.17 -8.01 14.42
C LYS A 188 27.59 -7.64 13.95
N GLU A 189 28.24 -8.53 13.21
CA GLU A 189 29.56 -8.40 12.59
C GLU A 189 29.47 -8.63 11.09
#